data_AF-A0A7S2CQW7-F1
#
_entry.id   AF-A0A7S2CQW7-F1
#
_cell.length_a   1.000
_cell.length_b   1.000
_cell.length_c   1.000
_cell.angle_alpha   90.00
_cell.angle_beta   90.00
_cell.angle_gamma   90.00
#
_symmetry.space_group_name_H-M   'P 1'
#
loop_
_entity.id
_entity.type
_entity.pdbx_description
1 polymer ?
#
loop_
_entity_poly.entity_id
_entity_poly.type
_entity_poly.pdbx_seq_one_letter_code
_entity_poly.pdbx_strand_id
1 'polypeptide(L)'
;MGAAASIPESMDVDACKQLVGDDFDQVKFDELKDESGNISRESLLALQPEASLEVAPQPESSLEAYIDSCLSSLDDEKMSIAEEVLKAAVSREKTFAKDSAVKTKESDYSKSFSGTAADTKAEKDFGKLMSEDVDNSEPIEACDPVLSPVVTADDSARYEELRAAGKWMKLMGGAGCFMYIHSLTHETVSLRPEDFVDEEAKVVETVDPACGLCSVGISDLMDEIAKTVETEQMTPLLIDNSEEGVLTTFFSYKSILCDLSDLGLPLQERRKKKIKPKTEMEKLRQHTVNAIKNGATLAVSLGKADSSTNFKMLCKKDCFPIEMFQQGGKRILTPSFPAPRCAKMFREEDKESGQVLFKEKFQMVLISTLTPSEVKSELPDSLPMEHIKPIFVLF
;
A
#
# COMPACT_ATOMS: atom_id res chain seq x y z
N MET A 1 -33.24 10.47 -16.45
CA MET A 1 -32.70 11.80 -16.76
C MET A 1 -32.75 12.60 -15.47
N GLY A 2 -31.62 12.71 -14.76
CA GLY A 2 -31.54 13.55 -13.56
C GLY A 2 -31.15 14.95 -14.00
N ALA A 3 -32.10 15.89 -13.97
CA ALA A 3 -31.79 17.29 -14.12
C ALA A 3 -30.96 17.70 -12.90
N ALA A 4 -29.74 18.20 -13.12
CA ALA A 4 -29.03 18.92 -12.07
C ALA A 4 -29.88 20.15 -11.75
N ALA A 5 -30.50 20.17 -10.58
CA ALA A 5 -31.24 21.34 -10.11
C ALA A 5 -30.24 22.50 -9.99
N SER A 6 -30.39 23.52 -10.84
CA SER A 6 -29.62 24.75 -10.76
C SER A 6 -29.92 25.42 -9.42
N ILE A 7 -28.91 25.61 -8.59
CA ILE A 7 -29.02 26.35 -7.34
C ILE A 7 -29.45 27.80 -7.66
N PRO A 8 -30.52 28.33 -7.06
CA PRO A 8 -30.95 29.73 -7.23
C PRO A 8 -29.86 30.73 -6.85
N GLU A 9 -29.88 31.94 -7.42
CA GLU A 9 -28.86 32.98 -7.13
C GLU A 9 -28.93 33.53 -5.69
N SER A 10 -30.12 33.48 -5.08
CA SER A 10 -30.36 33.79 -3.67
C SER A 10 -31.29 32.75 -3.06
N MET A 11 -31.08 32.45 -1.78
CA MET A 11 -31.91 31.50 -1.03
C MET A 11 -32.43 32.16 0.24
N ASP A 12 -33.70 31.92 0.53
CA ASP A 12 -34.32 32.31 1.80
C ASP A 12 -34.01 31.28 2.90
N VAL A 13 -34.35 31.62 4.14
CA VAL A 13 -34.04 30.79 5.32
C VAL A 13 -34.71 29.42 5.24
N ASP A 14 -35.90 29.34 4.64
CA ASP A 14 -36.67 28.10 4.56
C ASP A 14 -36.06 27.15 3.51
N ALA A 15 -35.59 27.68 2.37
CA ALA A 15 -34.87 26.93 1.37
C ALA A 15 -33.52 26.41 1.91
N CYS A 16 -32.81 27.22 2.70
CA CYS A 16 -31.56 26.77 3.34
C CYS A 16 -31.79 25.67 4.39
N LYS A 17 -32.86 25.78 5.21
CA LYS A 17 -33.25 24.73 6.17
C LYS A 17 -33.62 23.43 5.48
N GLN A 18 -34.31 23.49 4.34
CA GLN A 18 -34.62 22.30 3.55
C GLN A 18 -33.37 21.64 2.94
N LEU A 19 -32.34 22.42 2.61
CA LEU A 19 -31.13 21.91 1.96
C LEU A 19 -30.11 21.32 2.95
N VAL A 20 -29.98 21.93 4.13
CA VAL A 20 -28.99 21.53 5.16
C VAL A 20 -29.57 20.56 6.20
N GLY A 21 -30.89 20.60 6.45
CA GLY A 21 -31.55 19.73 7.44
C GLY A 21 -31.22 20.14 8.88
N ASP A 22 -30.98 19.14 9.74
CA ASP A 22 -30.80 19.33 11.19
C ASP A 22 -29.50 20.08 11.55
N ASP A 23 -28.54 20.18 10.62
CA ASP A 23 -27.25 20.86 10.81
C ASP A 23 -27.31 22.38 10.50
N PHE A 24 -28.51 22.96 10.37
CA PHE A 24 -28.68 24.36 10.02
C PHE A 24 -28.34 25.30 11.20
N ASP A 25 -27.26 26.07 11.05
CA ASP A 25 -26.83 27.09 12.03
C ASP A 25 -27.54 28.43 11.76
N GLN A 26 -28.57 28.72 12.56
CA GLN A 26 -29.37 29.94 12.45
C GLN A 26 -28.53 31.21 12.73
N VAL A 27 -27.52 31.13 13.59
CA VAL A 27 -26.70 32.30 13.97
C VAL A 27 -25.83 32.73 12.80
N LYS A 28 -25.17 31.77 12.14
CA LYS A 28 -24.37 32.05 10.93
C LYS A 28 -25.22 32.54 9.76
N PHE A 29 -26.44 32.04 9.63
CA PHE A 29 -27.36 32.55 8.61
C PHE A 29 -27.70 34.02 8.86
N ASP A 30 -27.98 34.39 10.10
CA ASP A 30 -28.33 35.77 10.47
C ASP A 30 -27.16 36.75 10.30
N GLU A 31 -25.91 36.29 10.36
CA GLU A 31 -24.71 37.09 10.07
C GLU A 31 -24.50 37.37 8.57
N LEU A 32 -24.99 36.49 7.69
CA LEU A 32 -24.68 36.51 6.26
C LEU A 32 -25.85 36.93 5.37
N LYS A 33 -27.05 37.08 5.93
CA LYS A 33 -28.22 37.55 5.18
C LYS A 33 -28.07 39.03 4.81
N ASP A 34 -28.54 39.37 3.62
CA ASP A 34 -28.64 40.75 3.17
C ASP A 34 -29.81 41.49 3.85
N GLU A 35 -29.96 42.78 3.56
CA GLU A 35 -31.08 43.61 4.07
C GLU A 35 -32.46 43.08 3.64
N SER A 36 -32.50 42.22 2.61
CA SER A 36 -33.72 41.57 2.12
C SER A 36 -33.99 40.22 2.78
N GLY A 37 -33.13 39.77 3.70
CA GLY A 37 -33.26 38.51 4.44
C GLY A 37 -32.83 37.27 3.66
N ASN A 38 -32.12 37.41 2.55
CA ASN A 38 -31.64 36.30 1.72
C ASN A 38 -30.11 36.15 1.81
N ILE A 39 -29.59 34.95 1.56
CA ILE A 39 -28.15 34.71 1.41
C ILE A 39 -27.82 34.56 -0.07
N SER A 40 -26.81 35.29 -0.54
CA SER A 40 -26.31 35.17 -1.90
C SER A 40 -25.53 33.85 -2.08
N ARG A 41 -25.55 33.32 -3.30
CA ARG A 41 -24.78 32.11 -3.65
C ARG A 41 -23.29 32.23 -3.32
N GLU A 42 -22.71 33.42 -3.42
CA GLU A 42 -21.30 33.66 -3.10
C GLU A 42 -21.02 33.49 -1.60
N SER A 43 -21.88 34.01 -0.72
CA SER A 43 -21.76 33.84 0.73
C SER A 43 -21.94 32.37 1.17
N LEU A 44 -22.80 31.61 0.48
CA LEU A 44 -22.98 30.18 0.70
C LEU A 44 -21.76 29.35 0.27
N LEU A 45 -21.08 29.75 -0.81
CA LEU A 45 -19.82 29.13 -1.25
C LEU A 45 -18.67 29.46 -0.31
N ALA A 46 -18.67 30.65 0.32
CA ALA A 46 -17.69 31.04 1.33
C ALA A 46 -17.85 30.29 2.66
N LEU A 47 -19.06 29.78 2.95
CA LEU A 47 -19.35 28.95 4.12
C LEU A 47 -19.00 27.47 3.94
N GLN A 48 -18.79 27.01 2.70
CA GLN A 48 -18.17 25.70 2.53
C GLN A 48 -16.78 25.80 3.17
N PRO A 49 -16.45 24.95 4.16
CA PRO A 49 -15.14 25.00 4.77
C PRO A 49 -14.15 24.92 3.62
N GLU A 50 -13.33 25.96 3.44
CA GLU A 50 -12.19 25.88 2.56
C GLU A 50 -11.47 24.62 2.98
N ALA A 51 -11.46 23.62 2.09
CA ALA A 51 -10.61 22.46 2.23
C ALA A 51 -9.19 23.02 2.21
N SER A 52 -8.74 23.39 3.40
CA SER A 52 -7.45 23.93 3.68
C SER A 52 -6.50 22.84 3.25
N LEU A 53 -5.87 23.06 2.10
CA LEU A 53 -4.59 22.47 1.76
C LEU A 53 -3.56 23.06 2.74
N GLU A 54 -3.72 22.77 4.04
CA GLU A 54 -2.58 22.64 4.92
C GLU A 54 -1.91 21.35 4.48
N VAL A 55 -0.84 21.52 3.70
CA VAL A 55 0.24 20.56 3.67
C VAL A 55 0.72 20.46 5.11
N ALA A 56 0.19 19.45 5.82
CA ALA A 56 0.82 18.98 7.05
C ALA A 56 2.30 18.77 6.73
N PRO A 57 3.24 19.29 7.53
CA PRO A 57 4.62 18.88 7.41
C PRO A 57 4.60 17.36 7.47
N GLN A 58 5.13 16.73 6.42
CA GLN A 58 5.44 15.31 6.49
C GLN A 58 6.25 15.12 7.78
N PRO A 59 5.96 14.10 8.60
CA PRO A 59 6.86 13.77 9.68
C PRO A 59 8.16 13.30 9.03
N GLU A 60 9.09 14.24 8.84
CA GLU A 60 10.48 13.90 8.74
C GLU A 60 10.84 13.19 10.04
N SER A 61 11.18 11.92 9.86
CA SER A 61 11.76 11.03 10.84
C SER A 61 10.79 10.33 11.82
N SER A 62 10.33 9.15 11.38
CA SER A 62 10.09 8.04 12.31
C SER A 62 11.33 7.70 13.15
N LEU A 63 12.50 8.19 12.75
CA LEU A 63 13.76 8.05 13.46
C LEU A 63 13.82 8.92 14.72
N GLU A 64 13.44 10.21 14.69
CA GLU A 64 13.51 11.08 15.89
C GLU A 64 12.51 10.62 16.95
N ALA A 65 11.29 10.22 16.56
CA ALA A 65 10.30 9.68 17.50
C ALA A 65 10.75 8.33 18.11
N TYR A 66 11.46 7.50 17.35
CA TYR A 66 12.04 6.25 17.86
C TYR A 66 13.25 6.51 18.77
N ILE A 67 14.09 7.48 18.41
CA ILE A 67 15.24 7.92 19.21
C ILE A 67 14.77 8.50 20.55
N ASP A 68 13.79 9.41 20.56
CA ASP A 68 13.22 9.96 21.79
C ASP A 68 12.61 8.88 22.68
N SER A 69 11.94 7.89 22.08
CA SER A 69 11.40 6.75 22.81
C SER A 69 12.50 5.89 23.43
N CYS A 70 13.62 5.65 22.74
CA CYS A 70 14.74 4.88 23.29
C CYS A 70 15.49 5.65 24.39
N LEU A 71 15.69 6.96 24.20
CA LEU A 71 16.37 7.83 25.16
C LEU A 71 15.58 7.97 26.46
N SER A 72 14.24 8.06 26.40
CA SER A 72 13.38 8.20 27.60
C SER A 72 13.46 7.04 28.61
N SER A 73 14.11 5.92 28.25
CA SER A 73 14.23 4.72 29.08
C SER A 73 15.62 4.51 29.71
N LEU A 74 16.55 5.43 29.47
CA LEU A 74 17.94 5.33 29.94
C LEU A 74 18.17 6.16 31.21
N ASP A 75 18.94 5.63 32.15
CA ASP A 75 19.37 6.36 33.36
C ASP A 75 20.16 7.63 32.99
N ASP A 76 20.14 8.66 33.84
CA ASP A 76 20.73 9.99 33.57
C ASP A 76 22.19 9.95 33.05
N GLU A 77 22.98 9.00 33.53
CA GLU A 77 24.37 8.81 33.11
C GLU A 77 24.49 8.25 31.67
N LYS A 78 23.56 7.35 31.28
CA LYS A 78 23.47 6.80 29.92
C LYS A 78 22.87 7.80 28.94
N MET A 79 21.98 8.67 29.42
CA MET A 79 21.45 9.80 28.65
C MET A 79 22.56 10.79 28.26
N SER A 80 23.45 11.12 29.20
CA SER A 80 24.60 11.99 28.90
C SER A 80 25.52 11.40 27.84
N ILE A 81 25.79 10.08 27.90
CA ILE A 81 26.62 9.40 26.90
C ILE A 81 25.91 9.35 25.54
N ALA A 82 24.60 9.07 25.52
CA ALA A 82 23.83 9.02 24.29
C ALA A 82 23.73 10.40 23.62
N GLU A 83 23.58 11.48 24.38
CA GLU A 83 23.61 12.86 23.86
C GLU A 83 24.96 13.22 23.24
N GLU A 84 26.09 12.83 23.86
CA GLU A 84 27.42 13.04 23.28
C GLU A 84 27.62 12.28 21.97
N VAL A 85 27.18 11.01 21.92
CA VAL A 85 27.22 10.18 20.71
C VAL A 85 26.35 10.78 19.60
N LEU A 86 25.16 11.26 19.92
CA LEU A 86 24.26 11.90 18.95
C LEU A 86 24.87 13.19 18.39
N LYS A 87 25.49 14.01 19.26
CA LYS A 87 26.17 15.24 18.86
C LYS A 87 27.37 14.98 17.95
N ALA A 88 28.10 13.88 18.18
CA ALA A 88 29.17 13.42 17.31
C ALA A 88 28.64 12.91 15.96
N ALA A 89 27.52 12.17 15.94
CA ALA A 89 26.91 11.69 14.71
C ALA A 89 26.39 12.84 13.82
N VAL A 90 25.72 13.83 14.41
CA VAL A 90 25.19 15.00 13.68
C VAL A 90 26.31 15.88 13.12
N SER A 91 27.42 16.06 13.86
CA SER A 91 28.57 16.82 13.34
C SER A 91 29.26 16.10 12.17
N ARG A 92 29.28 14.76 12.20
CA ARG A 92 29.74 13.92 11.10
C ARG A 92 28.84 14.00 9.87
N GLU A 93 27.51 13.92 10.01
CA GLU A 93 26.62 14.10 8.86
C GLU A 93 26.76 15.49 8.23
N LYS A 94 26.94 16.54 9.04
CA LYS A 94 27.16 17.90 8.53
C LYS A 94 28.48 18.05 7.76
N THR A 95 29.52 17.31 8.14
CA THR A 95 30.80 17.29 7.40
C THR A 95 30.68 16.50 6.10
N PHE A 96 30.05 15.32 6.14
CA PHE A 96 29.73 14.54 4.92
C PHE A 96 28.83 15.30 3.94
N ALA A 97 27.83 16.03 4.43
CA ALA A 97 26.96 16.87 3.60
C ALA A 97 27.73 18.03 2.94
N LYS A 98 28.70 18.64 3.65
CA LYS A 98 29.58 19.65 3.07
C LYS A 98 30.50 19.06 2.01
N ASP A 99 31.11 17.90 2.26
CA ASP A 99 32.05 17.28 1.32
C ASP A 99 31.36 16.75 0.06
N SER A 100 30.11 16.28 0.18
CA SER A 100 29.28 15.89 -0.96
C SER A 100 28.75 17.09 -1.76
N ALA A 101 28.42 18.21 -1.10
CA ALA A 101 28.05 19.46 -1.75
C ALA A 101 29.21 20.13 -2.50
N VAL A 102 30.46 19.93 -2.06
CA VAL A 102 31.65 20.41 -2.77
C VAL A 102 31.93 19.57 -4.03
N LYS A 103 31.62 18.28 -4.02
CA LYS A 103 31.82 17.37 -5.16
C LYS A 103 30.80 17.54 -6.31
N THR A 104 29.68 18.24 -6.09
CA THR A 104 28.62 18.44 -7.10
C THR A 104 28.78 19.69 -7.97
N LYS A 105 29.86 20.47 -7.79
CA LYS A 105 30.11 21.70 -8.56
C LYS A 105 31.16 21.59 -9.69
N GLU A 106 31.75 20.43 -9.93
CA GLU A 106 32.69 20.26 -11.03
C GLU A 106 32.21 19.27 -12.10
N SER A 107 31.89 19.88 -13.25
CA SER A 107 31.96 19.38 -14.63
C SER A 107 30.92 18.37 -15.14
N ASP A 108 30.11 18.85 -16.09
CA ASP A 108 29.27 18.09 -17.01
C ASP A 108 30.14 17.29 -18.00
N TYR A 109 30.29 15.99 -17.75
CA TYR A 109 30.99 15.03 -18.60
C TYR A 109 30.04 14.19 -19.46
N SER A 110 28.88 14.74 -19.87
CA SER A 110 27.88 14.05 -20.69
C SER A 110 28.34 13.62 -22.10
N LYS A 111 29.64 13.68 -22.42
CA LYS A 111 30.21 13.31 -23.74
C LYS A 111 31.41 12.37 -23.73
N SER A 112 31.86 11.84 -22.58
CA SER A 112 32.94 10.82 -22.58
C SER A 112 32.40 9.41 -22.80
N PHE A 113 32.90 8.73 -23.84
CA PHE A 113 32.47 7.40 -24.30
C PHE A 113 32.96 6.23 -23.40
N SER A 114 33.53 6.50 -22.24
CA SER A 114 34.16 5.51 -21.36
C SER A 114 33.75 5.73 -19.91
N GLY A 115 32.63 5.13 -19.50
CA GLY A 115 32.18 5.11 -18.10
C GLY A 115 31.76 6.48 -17.53
N THR A 116 31.08 6.46 -16.38
CA THR A 116 30.76 7.71 -15.67
C THR A 116 32.03 8.26 -15.02
N ALA A 117 32.11 9.58 -14.80
CA ALA A 117 33.26 10.19 -14.13
C ALA A 117 33.49 9.63 -12.71
N ALA A 118 32.43 9.10 -12.07
CA ALA A 118 32.53 8.39 -10.81
C ALA A 118 33.33 7.08 -10.96
N ASP A 119 33.10 6.32 -12.04
CA ASP A 119 33.82 5.08 -12.31
C ASP A 119 35.29 5.34 -12.61
N THR A 120 35.60 6.35 -13.43
CA THR A 120 37.00 6.69 -13.76
C THR A 120 37.76 7.25 -12.54
N LYS A 121 37.06 7.97 -11.66
CA LYS A 121 37.65 8.45 -10.40
C LYS A 121 37.85 7.31 -9.42
N ALA A 122 36.88 6.40 -9.29
CA ALA A 122 37.01 5.21 -8.46
C ALA A 122 38.15 4.31 -8.94
N GLU A 123 38.31 4.09 -10.24
CA GLU A 123 39.43 3.33 -10.80
C GLU A 123 40.78 4.02 -10.57
N LYS A 124 40.83 5.35 -10.67
CA LYS A 124 42.08 6.12 -10.46
C LYS A 124 42.47 6.21 -8.98
N ASP A 125 41.49 6.36 -8.10
CA ASP A 125 41.70 6.35 -6.64
C ASP A 125 42.08 4.94 -6.16
N PHE A 126 41.45 3.90 -6.71
CA PHE A 126 41.84 2.51 -6.47
C PHE A 126 43.24 2.19 -7.02
N GLY A 127 43.56 2.71 -8.21
CA GLY A 127 44.89 2.60 -8.80
C GLY A 127 45.96 3.25 -7.92
N LYS A 128 45.70 4.46 -7.41
CA LYS A 128 46.59 5.14 -6.45
C LYS A 128 46.77 4.37 -5.15
N LEU A 129 45.67 3.85 -4.59
CA LEU A 129 45.70 3.06 -3.36
C LEU A 129 46.55 1.78 -3.52
N MET A 130 46.57 1.20 -4.72
CA MET A 130 47.33 -0.01 -5.03
C MET A 130 48.76 0.28 -5.51
N SER A 131 49.06 1.52 -5.92
CA SER A 131 50.35 1.93 -6.46
C SER A 131 51.18 2.79 -5.50
N GLU A 132 50.80 2.91 -4.22
CA GLU A 132 51.67 3.51 -3.22
C GLU A 132 52.86 2.59 -2.94
N ASP A 133 53.90 2.79 -3.76
CA ASP A 133 55.27 2.48 -3.43
C ASP A 133 55.61 3.16 -2.09
N VAL A 134 55.88 2.30 -1.13
CA VAL A 134 56.23 2.55 0.27
C VAL A 134 57.58 3.27 0.32
N ASP A 135 57.61 4.61 0.21
CA ASP A 135 58.85 5.34 0.53
C ASP A 135 58.71 6.83 0.91
N ASN A 136 57.52 7.29 1.30
CA ASN A 136 57.39 8.61 1.92
C ASN A 136 56.53 8.55 3.18
N SER A 137 57.21 8.43 4.32
CA SER A 137 56.65 8.54 5.66
C SER A 137 56.26 9.99 5.95
N GLU A 138 55.12 10.45 5.41
CA GLU A 138 54.36 11.47 6.12
C GLU A 138 53.64 10.77 7.30
N PRO A 139 53.63 11.35 8.51
CA PRO A 139 52.94 10.77 9.64
C PRO A 139 51.47 10.65 9.27
N ILE A 140 51.00 9.41 9.13
CA ILE A 140 49.58 9.08 9.00
C ILE A 140 48.87 9.87 10.10
N GLU A 141 48.10 10.90 9.70
CA GLU A 141 47.18 11.60 10.58
C GLU A 141 46.37 10.51 11.26
N ALA A 142 46.54 10.40 12.59
CA ALA A 142 46.01 9.32 13.39
C ALA A 142 44.57 9.04 12.95
N CYS A 143 44.31 7.82 12.46
CA CYS A 143 42.96 7.35 12.25
C CYS A 143 42.15 7.76 13.47
N ASP A 144 41.08 8.51 13.24
CA ASP A 144 40.18 9.02 14.26
C ASP A 144 39.98 7.91 15.31
N PRO A 145 40.37 8.09 16.58
CA PRO A 145 40.37 7.02 17.59
C PRO A 145 38.98 6.42 17.82
N VAL A 146 37.94 7.07 17.30
CA VAL A 146 36.56 6.57 17.24
C VAL A 146 36.38 5.43 16.21
N LEU A 147 37.15 5.41 15.12
CA LEU A 147 37.05 4.41 14.04
C LEU A 147 37.96 3.20 14.23
N SER A 148 38.92 3.30 15.14
CA SER A 148 39.77 2.20 15.56
C SER A 148 40.17 2.48 17.00
N PRO A 149 39.35 2.12 18.00
CA PRO A 149 39.77 2.16 19.38
C PRO A 149 40.94 1.19 19.49
N VAL A 150 42.16 1.71 19.37
CA VAL A 150 43.36 0.98 19.76
C VAL A 150 43.17 0.75 21.24
N VAL A 151 42.79 -0.47 21.61
CA VAL A 151 42.76 -0.90 23.00
C VAL A 151 44.21 -0.83 23.47
N THR A 152 44.60 0.33 24.00
CA THR A 152 45.87 0.45 24.72
C THR A 152 45.70 -0.37 26.00
N ALA A 153 46.80 -0.95 26.50
CA ALA A 153 46.75 -1.81 27.69
C ALA A 153 46.11 -1.13 28.92
N ASP A 154 46.14 0.20 28.95
CA ASP A 154 45.58 1.05 30.01
C ASP A 154 44.05 1.22 29.94
N ASP A 155 43.40 0.91 28.81
CA ASP A 155 41.94 1.06 28.59
C ASP A 155 41.15 -0.26 28.72
N SER A 156 41.80 -1.33 29.18
CA SER A 156 41.20 -2.67 29.29
C SER A 156 39.90 -2.68 30.12
N ALA A 157 39.86 -1.98 31.24
CA ALA A 157 38.67 -1.90 32.09
C ALA A 157 37.48 -1.22 31.39
N ARG A 158 37.73 -0.11 30.69
CA ARG A 158 36.69 0.64 29.96
C ARG A 158 36.16 -0.16 28.76
N TYR A 159 37.04 -0.93 28.12
CA TYR A 159 36.64 -1.85 27.04
C TYR A 159 35.76 -2.98 27.57
N GLU A 160 36.08 -3.57 28.71
CA GLU A 160 35.23 -4.59 29.36
C GLU A 160 33.86 -4.02 29.75
N GLU A 161 33.79 -2.80 30.28
CA GLU A 161 32.54 -2.11 30.60
C GLU A 161 31.69 -1.86 29.34
N LEU A 162 32.30 -1.36 28.25
CA LEU A 162 31.61 -1.15 26.97
C LEU A 162 31.13 -2.46 26.35
N ARG A 163 31.92 -3.53 26.47
CA ARG A 163 31.56 -4.86 26.00
C ARG A 163 30.40 -5.43 26.81
N ALA A 164 30.43 -5.29 28.13
CA ALA A 164 29.35 -5.74 29.01
C ALA A 164 28.05 -4.94 28.83
N ALA A 165 28.13 -3.65 28.46
CA ALA A 165 26.97 -2.80 28.24
C ALA A 165 26.32 -2.96 26.85
N GLY A 166 27.07 -3.47 25.87
CA GLY A 166 26.58 -3.67 24.51
C GLY A 166 25.91 -5.03 24.30
N LYS A 167 25.42 -5.25 23.08
CA LYS A 167 24.91 -6.54 22.66
C LYS A 167 25.52 -6.96 21.34
N TRP A 168 25.64 -8.26 21.15
CA TRP A 168 26.04 -8.83 19.88
C TRP A 168 24.85 -8.95 18.93
N MET A 169 25.04 -8.47 17.70
CA MET A 169 24.08 -8.60 16.61
C MET A 169 24.55 -9.67 15.63
N LYS A 170 23.66 -10.58 15.24
CA LYS A 170 23.95 -11.65 14.27
C LYS A 170 23.45 -11.25 12.89
N LEU A 171 24.36 -11.14 11.92
CA LEU A 171 24.06 -10.78 10.53
C LEU A 171 24.41 -11.96 9.61
N MET A 172 23.55 -12.27 8.65
CA MET A 172 23.83 -13.27 7.63
C MET A 172 24.48 -12.58 6.42
N GLY A 173 25.74 -12.92 6.13
CA GLY A 173 26.42 -12.46 4.92
C GLY A 173 25.94 -13.24 3.68
N GLY A 174 26.18 -12.68 2.49
CA GLY A 174 25.72 -13.26 1.21
C GLY A 174 26.28 -14.66 0.88
N ALA A 175 27.35 -15.10 1.56
CA ALA A 175 27.90 -16.45 1.43
C ALA A 175 27.26 -17.48 2.38
N GLY A 176 26.21 -17.11 3.12
CA GLY A 176 25.59 -17.97 4.14
C GLY A 176 26.41 -18.09 5.44
N CYS A 177 27.47 -17.29 5.59
CA CYS A 177 28.23 -17.19 6.84
C CYS A 177 27.59 -16.15 7.77
N PHE A 178 27.58 -16.43 9.07
CA PHE A 178 27.17 -15.44 10.06
C PHE A 178 28.36 -14.56 10.46
N MET A 179 28.10 -13.27 10.60
CA MET A 179 29.00 -12.31 11.24
C MET A 179 28.33 -11.80 12.51
N TYR A 180 29.13 -11.61 13.55
CA TYR A 180 28.69 -11.05 14.82
C TYR A 180 29.32 -9.68 14.98
N ILE A 181 28.48 -8.66 15.15
CA ILE A 181 28.91 -7.27 15.34
C ILE A 181 28.45 -6.81 16.71
N HIS A 182 29.38 -6.39 17.56
CA HIS A 182 29.07 -5.84 18.87
C HIS A 182 28.59 -4.39 18.73
N SER A 183 27.45 -4.06 19.33
CA SER A 183 26.74 -2.79 19.06
C SER A 183 27.49 -1.53 19.49
N LEU A 184 28.30 -1.62 20.55
CA LEU A 184 29.01 -0.46 21.12
C LEU A 184 30.50 -0.44 20.79
N THR A 185 31.15 -1.60 20.84
CA THR A 185 32.60 -1.68 20.55
C THR A 185 32.87 -1.80 19.06
N HIS A 186 31.84 -2.05 18.24
CA HIS A 186 31.93 -2.32 16.80
C HIS A 186 32.87 -3.47 16.43
N GLU A 187 33.21 -4.32 17.39
CA GLU A 187 34.01 -5.52 17.16
C GLU A 187 33.24 -6.45 16.22
N THR A 188 33.92 -6.90 15.17
CA THR A 188 33.36 -7.83 14.19
C THR A 188 34.10 -9.15 14.29
N VAL A 189 33.38 -10.23 14.56
CA VAL A 189 33.94 -11.58 14.61
C VAL A 189 33.14 -12.55 13.73
N SER A 190 33.85 -13.48 13.10
CA SER A 190 33.27 -14.53 12.26
C SER A 190 32.91 -15.80 13.04
N LEU A 191 33.46 -15.96 14.23
CA LEU A 191 33.11 -17.01 15.17
C LEU A 191 32.11 -16.47 16.18
N ARG A 192 31.21 -17.33 16.66
CA ARG A 192 30.25 -16.98 17.70
C ARG A 192 30.99 -16.53 18.97
N PRO A 193 30.81 -15.30 19.45
CA PRO A 193 31.35 -14.85 20.74
C PRO A 193 30.83 -15.74 21.89
N GLU A 194 31.66 -15.96 22.91
CA GLU A 194 31.27 -16.76 24.09
C GLU A 194 30.15 -16.08 24.90
N ASP A 195 30.13 -14.75 24.90
CA ASP A 195 29.13 -13.85 25.49
C ASP A 195 27.92 -13.59 24.57
N PHE A 196 27.84 -14.28 23.42
CA PHE A 196 26.66 -14.22 22.55
C PHE A 196 25.48 -14.95 23.20
N VAL A 197 24.60 -14.18 23.83
CA VAL A 197 23.26 -14.62 24.22
C VAL A 197 22.44 -14.73 22.93
N ASP A 198 22.11 -15.97 22.52
CA ASP A 198 21.06 -16.16 21.51
C ASP A 198 19.84 -15.42 22.07
N GLU A 199 19.35 -14.39 21.38
CA GLU A 199 18.04 -13.83 21.72
C GLU A 199 17.07 -15.00 21.63
N GLU A 200 16.77 -15.63 22.78
CA GLU A 200 15.96 -16.85 22.91
C GLU A 200 14.77 -16.61 22.05
N ALA A 201 14.71 -17.29 20.89
CA ALA A 201 13.92 -16.91 19.73
C ALA A 201 12.67 -16.26 20.24
N LYS A 202 12.70 -14.91 20.35
CA LYS A 202 11.59 -14.16 20.93
C LYS A 202 10.47 -14.72 20.09
N VAL A 203 9.48 -15.37 20.70
CA VAL A 203 8.38 -15.94 19.94
C VAL A 203 7.75 -14.71 19.33
N VAL A 204 8.27 -14.31 18.18
CA VAL A 204 7.68 -13.38 17.25
C VAL A 204 6.47 -14.19 16.96
N GLU A 205 5.38 -13.87 17.69
CA GLU A 205 4.07 -14.40 17.42
C GLU A 205 3.99 -14.35 15.92
N THR A 206 4.06 -15.53 15.29
CA THR A 206 4.10 -15.63 13.85
C THR A 206 2.75 -15.09 13.45
N VAL A 207 2.72 -13.79 13.15
CA VAL A 207 1.50 -13.05 12.86
C VAL A 207 0.89 -13.83 11.73
N ASP A 208 -0.24 -14.48 12.00
CA ASP A 208 -0.90 -15.31 11.01
C ASP A 208 -1.13 -14.43 9.79
N PRO A 209 -0.43 -14.68 8.66
CA PRO A 209 -0.51 -13.80 7.51
C PRO A 209 -1.93 -13.81 6.93
N ALA A 210 -2.71 -14.87 7.18
CA ALA A 210 -4.11 -14.95 6.79
C ALA A 210 -5.05 -14.22 7.76
N CYS A 211 -4.58 -13.78 8.94
CA CYS A 211 -5.38 -13.15 9.99
C CYS A 211 -6.66 -13.95 10.32
N GLY A 212 -6.57 -15.28 10.39
CA GLY A 212 -7.69 -16.19 10.64
C GLY A 212 -8.60 -16.45 9.43
N LEU A 213 -8.23 -15.99 8.22
CA LEU A 213 -8.94 -16.35 6.99
C LEU A 213 -8.57 -17.76 6.53
N CYS A 214 -9.44 -18.37 5.72
CA CYS A 214 -9.17 -19.67 5.11
C CYS A 214 -8.00 -19.54 4.12
N SER A 215 -6.90 -20.24 4.38
CA SER A 215 -5.72 -20.27 3.51
C SER A 215 -5.75 -21.48 2.57
N VAL A 216 -5.43 -21.25 1.30
CA VAL A 216 -5.47 -22.28 0.24
C VAL A 216 -4.27 -22.12 -0.68
N GLY A 217 -3.60 -23.22 -1.01
CA GLY A 217 -2.52 -23.20 -2.00
C GLY A 217 -3.06 -23.05 -3.42
N ILE A 218 -2.31 -22.39 -4.31
CA ILE A 218 -2.74 -22.17 -5.71
C ILE A 218 -3.13 -23.46 -6.47
N SER A 219 -2.54 -24.60 -6.11
CA SER A 219 -2.84 -25.92 -6.68
C SER A 219 -4.28 -26.38 -6.39
N ASP A 220 -4.78 -26.09 -5.18
CA ASP A 220 -6.10 -26.53 -4.70
C ASP A 220 -7.17 -25.45 -4.88
N LEU A 221 -6.79 -24.28 -5.43
CA LEU A 221 -7.62 -23.10 -5.54
C LEU A 221 -8.94 -23.35 -6.31
N MET A 222 -8.88 -24.07 -7.42
CA MET A 222 -10.07 -24.35 -8.25
C MET A 222 -11.07 -25.27 -7.53
N ASP A 223 -10.57 -26.20 -6.73
CA ASP A 223 -11.39 -27.13 -5.97
C ASP A 223 -12.07 -26.41 -4.79
N GLU A 224 -11.35 -25.50 -4.10
CA GLU A 224 -11.95 -24.70 -3.03
C GLU A 224 -12.96 -23.67 -3.60
N ILE A 225 -12.73 -23.11 -4.79
CA ILE A 225 -13.73 -22.28 -5.49
C ILE A 225 -15.00 -23.09 -5.76
N ALA A 226 -14.87 -24.28 -6.34
CA ALA A 226 -16.01 -25.15 -6.64
C ALA A 226 -16.78 -25.51 -5.36
N LYS A 227 -16.07 -25.90 -4.30
CA LYS A 227 -16.64 -26.18 -2.99
C LYS A 227 -17.38 -24.98 -2.38
N THR A 228 -16.79 -23.79 -2.43
CA THR A 228 -17.40 -22.56 -1.90
C THR A 228 -18.69 -22.20 -2.65
N VAL A 229 -18.69 -22.33 -3.98
CA VAL A 229 -19.85 -22.00 -4.81
C VAL A 229 -20.96 -23.06 -4.68
N GLU A 230 -20.62 -24.35 -4.69
CA GLU A 230 -21.59 -25.44 -4.72
C GLU A 230 -22.10 -25.84 -3.34
N THR A 231 -21.22 -25.91 -2.34
CA THR A 231 -21.57 -26.37 -0.99
C THR A 231 -22.04 -25.20 -0.13
N GLU A 232 -21.29 -24.10 -0.14
CA GLU A 232 -21.54 -22.97 0.76
C GLU A 232 -22.43 -21.90 0.12
N GLN A 233 -22.66 -21.96 -1.20
CA GLN A 233 -23.51 -21.02 -1.92
C GLN A 233 -23.07 -19.55 -1.79
N MET A 234 -21.77 -19.34 -1.59
CA MET A 234 -21.14 -18.02 -1.49
C MET A 234 -20.27 -17.72 -2.71
N THR A 235 -19.96 -16.45 -2.93
CA THR A 235 -18.99 -16.01 -3.95
C THR A 235 -17.60 -15.96 -3.32
N PRO A 236 -16.61 -16.67 -3.85
CA PRO A 236 -15.25 -16.60 -3.32
C PRO A 236 -14.62 -15.24 -3.64
N LEU A 237 -14.01 -14.63 -2.63
CA LEU A 237 -13.14 -13.46 -2.73
C LEU A 237 -11.71 -13.89 -2.46
N LEU A 238 -10.92 -13.98 -3.52
CA LEU A 238 -9.54 -14.40 -3.47
C LEU A 238 -8.66 -13.20 -3.13
N ILE A 239 -7.86 -13.34 -2.09
CA ILE A 239 -6.92 -12.33 -1.64
C ILE A 239 -5.55 -12.66 -2.23
N ASP A 240 -5.11 -11.84 -3.18
CA ASP A 240 -3.82 -11.93 -3.86
C ASP A 240 -2.83 -10.95 -3.22
N ASN A 241 -2.03 -11.42 -2.28
CA ASN A 241 -0.96 -10.61 -1.68
C ASN A 241 0.37 -10.69 -2.46
N SER A 242 0.36 -11.26 -3.68
CA SER A 242 1.56 -11.27 -4.52
C SER A 242 1.76 -9.92 -5.20
N GLU A 243 2.98 -9.39 -5.17
CA GLU A 243 3.31 -8.14 -5.87
C GLU A 243 3.17 -8.28 -7.40
N GLU A 244 3.32 -9.51 -7.91
CA GLU A 244 3.26 -9.82 -9.34
C GLU A 244 1.82 -10.03 -9.85
N GLY A 245 0.82 -10.11 -8.97
CA GLY A 245 -0.58 -10.37 -9.35
C GLY A 245 -0.78 -11.77 -9.92
N VAL A 246 -0.19 -12.79 -9.29
CA VAL A 246 -0.17 -14.18 -9.75
C VAL A 246 -1.58 -14.72 -10.03
N LEU A 247 -2.60 -14.36 -9.23
CA LEU A 247 -3.97 -14.80 -9.51
C LEU A 247 -4.53 -14.15 -10.77
N THR A 248 -4.25 -12.86 -10.97
CA THR A 248 -4.67 -12.15 -12.18
C THR A 248 -4.10 -12.84 -13.43
N THR A 249 -2.81 -13.19 -13.39
CA THR A 249 -2.16 -13.97 -14.46
C THR A 249 -2.76 -15.36 -14.60
N PHE A 250 -2.98 -16.09 -13.51
CA PHE A 250 -3.61 -17.41 -13.54
C PHE A 250 -5.00 -17.40 -14.20
N PHE A 251 -5.84 -16.45 -13.81
CA PHE A 251 -7.20 -16.33 -14.36
C PHE A 251 -7.23 -15.76 -15.78
N SER A 252 -6.19 -15.05 -16.22
CA SER A 252 -6.05 -14.63 -17.62
C SER A 252 -5.92 -15.82 -18.58
N TYR A 253 -5.33 -16.94 -18.13
CA TYR A 253 -5.19 -18.16 -18.94
C TYR A 253 -6.41 -19.09 -18.84
N LYS A 254 -7.04 -19.18 -17.67
CA LYS A 254 -8.09 -20.18 -17.40
C LYS A 254 -9.52 -19.66 -17.50
N SER A 255 -9.72 -18.35 -17.51
CA SER A 255 -11.04 -17.74 -17.32
C SER A 255 -11.22 -16.45 -18.12
N ILE A 256 -12.39 -15.82 -17.99
CA ILE A 256 -12.60 -14.47 -18.50
C ILE A 256 -12.29 -13.51 -17.36
N LEU A 257 -11.12 -12.87 -17.44
CA LEU A 257 -10.69 -11.83 -16.50
C LEU A 257 -11.29 -10.47 -16.89
N CYS A 258 -11.88 -9.78 -15.93
CA CYS A 258 -12.28 -8.38 -16.04
C CYS A 258 -11.62 -7.57 -14.93
N ASP A 259 -10.80 -6.60 -15.31
CA ASP A 259 -10.13 -5.71 -14.36
C ASP A 259 -10.97 -4.45 -14.10
N LEU A 260 -11.27 -4.20 -12.83
CA LEU A 260 -11.99 -3.04 -12.33
C LEU A 260 -11.11 -2.13 -11.46
N SER A 261 -9.79 -2.33 -11.46
CA SER A 261 -8.84 -1.50 -10.70
C SER A 261 -9.00 -0.01 -11.02
N ASP A 262 -9.32 0.33 -12.27
CA ASP A 262 -9.60 1.69 -12.73
C ASP A 262 -10.86 2.32 -12.09
N LEU A 263 -11.82 1.50 -11.68
CA LEU A 263 -12.98 1.89 -10.89
C LEU A 263 -12.69 1.94 -9.40
N GLY A 264 -11.51 1.53 -8.95
CA GLY A 264 -11.03 1.66 -7.57
C GLY A 264 -10.36 3.01 -7.29
N LEU A 265 -9.87 3.71 -8.32
CA LEU A 265 -9.07 4.92 -8.13
C LEU A 265 -9.86 6.09 -7.52
N PRO A 266 -9.22 7.05 -6.82
CA PRO A 266 -9.91 8.27 -6.39
C PRO A 266 -10.49 9.06 -7.57
N LEU A 267 -11.57 9.82 -7.34
CA LEU A 267 -12.28 10.58 -8.39
C LEU A 267 -11.35 11.52 -9.19
N GLN A 268 -10.36 12.12 -8.52
CA GLN A 268 -9.38 13.00 -9.15
C GLN A 268 -8.50 12.25 -10.17
N GLU A 269 -8.05 11.05 -9.82
CA GLU A 269 -7.23 10.22 -10.71
C GLU A 269 -8.04 9.65 -11.87
N ARG A 270 -9.29 9.23 -11.63
CA ARG A 270 -10.20 8.81 -12.71
C ARG A 270 -10.39 9.92 -13.74
N ARG A 271 -10.53 11.18 -13.29
CA ARG A 271 -10.63 12.34 -14.18
C ARG A 271 -9.33 12.57 -14.97
N LYS A 272 -8.16 12.46 -14.33
CA LYS A 272 -6.86 12.58 -15.01
C LYS A 272 -6.69 11.52 -16.10
N LYS A 273 -7.05 10.26 -15.80
CA LYS A 273 -7.01 9.14 -16.75
C LYS A 273 -8.18 9.12 -17.74
N LYS A 274 -9.14 10.05 -17.63
CA LYS A 274 -10.37 10.14 -18.45
C LYS A 274 -11.21 8.86 -18.40
N ILE A 275 -11.16 8.13 -17.28
CA ILE A 275 -11.94 6.91 -17.06
C ILE A 275 -13.40 7.29 -16.84
N LYS A 276 -14.29 6.76 -17.67
CA LYS A 276 -15.73 6.95 -17.55
C LYS A 276 -16.34 5.71 -16.90
N PRO A 277 -16.92 5.80 -15.69
CA PRO A 277 -17.49 4.63 -15.01
C PRO A 277 -18.52 3.86 -15.85
N LYS A 278 -19.30 4.59 -16.66
CA LYS A 278 -20.28 3.97 -17.58
C LYS A 278 -19.61 3.08 -18.64
N THR A 279 -18.41 3.43 -19.11
CA THR A 279 -17.67 2.65 -20.10
C THR A 279 -17.09 1.39 -19.49
N GLU A 280 -16.48 1.48 -18.31
CA GLU A 280 -15.92 0.31 -17.61
C GLU A 280 -17.02 -0.66 -17.16
N MET A 281 -18.14 -0.15 -16.65
CA MET A 281 -19.29 -1.00 -16.31
C MET A 281 -19.87 -1.70 -17.55
N GLU A 282 -19.89 -1.03 -18.70
CA GLU A 282 -20.32 -1.68 -19.96
C GLU A 282 -19.34 -2.77 -20.41
N LYS A 283 -18.03 -2.58 -20.23
CA LYS A 283 -17.05 -3.65 -20.46
C LYS A 283 -17.29 -4.83 -19.50
N LEU A 284 -17.51 -4.56 -18.22
CA LEU A 284 -17.84 -5.58 -17.22
C LEU A 284 -19.08 -6.39 -17.62
N ARG A 285 -20.13 -5.70 -18.09
CA ARG A 285 -21.34 -6.35 -18.62
C ARG A 285 -21.01 -7.27 -19.79
N GLN A 286 -20.22 -6.80 -20.76
CA GLN A 286 -19.83 -7.60 -21.93
C GLN A 286 -19.02 -8.85 -21.54
N HIS A 287 -18.05 -8.72 -20.63
CA HIS A 287 -17.27 -9.85 -20.12
C HIS A 287 -18.17 -10.83 -19.37
N THR A 288 -19.10 -10.33 -18.56
CA THR A 288 -20.07 -11.15 -17.83
C THR A 288 -20.98 -11.93 -18.78
N VAL A 289 -21.55 -11.27 -19.80
CA VAL A 289 -22.38 -11.92 -20.82
C VAL A 289 -21.59 -12.98 -21.58
N ASN A 290 -20.34 -12.68 -21.97
CA ASN A 290 -19.47 -13.64 -22.64
C ASN A 290 -19.15 -14.86 -21.75
N ALA A 291 -18.90 -14.64 -20.46
CA ALA A 291 -18.67 -15.71 -19.49
C ALA A 291 -19.90 -16.60 -19.31
N ILE A 292 -21.09 -16.00 -19.21
CA ILE A 292 -22.38 -16.70 -19.12
C ILE A 292 -22.64 -17.57 -20.36
N LYS A 293 -22.44 -17.01 -21.56
CA LYS A 293 -22.59 -17.75 -22.83
C LYS A 293 -21.64 -18.94 -22.91
N ASN A 294 -20.39 -18.74 -22.51
CA ASN A 294 -19.37 -19.78 -22.61
C ASN A 294 -19.45 -20.79 -21.47
N GLY A 295 -20.14 -20.48 -20.37
CA GLY A 295 -20.10 -21.25 -19.13
C GLY A 295 -18.72 -21.21 -18.48
N ALA A 296 -18.00 -20.10 -18.68
CA ALA A 296 -16.66 -19.90 -18.15
C ALA A 296 -16.74 -19.26 -16.75
N THR A 297 -15.64 -19.33 -16.01
CA THR A 297 -15.48 -18.52 -14.79
C THR A 297 -15.26 -17.07 -15.19
N LEU A 298 -15.96 -16.14 -14.54
CA LEU A 298 -15.70 -14.70 -14.59
C LEU A 298 -14.85 -14.33 -13.38
N ALA A 299 -13.60 -13.93 -13.60
CA ALA A 299 -12.74 -13.40 -12.57
C ALA A 299 -12.80 -11.87 -12.60
N VAL A 300 -13.27 -11.25 -11.52
CA VAL A 300 -13.36 -9.79 -11.40
C VAL A 300 -12.24 -9.30 -10.48
N SER A 301 -11.22 -8.67 -11.05
CA SER A 301 -10.18 -8.02 -10.26
C SER A 301 -10.68 -6.67 -9.77
N LEU A 302 -10.71 -6.49 -8.45
CA LEU A 302 -11.06 -5.24 -7.80
C LEU A 302 -9.83 -4.31 -7.70
N GLY A 303 -8.62 -4.87 -7.85
CA GLY A 303 -7.36 -4.16 -7.62
C GLY A 303 -7.24 -3.63 -6.20
N LYS A 304 -6.65 -2.44 -6.07
CA LYS A 304 -6.61 -1.65 -4.83
C LYS A 304 -7.88 -0.82 -4.67
N ALA A 305 -9.04 -1.48 -4.72
CA ALA A 305 -10.31 -0.80 -4.46
C ALA A 305 -10.33 -0.38 -3.00
N ASP A 306 -10.30 0.93 -2.77
CA ASP A 306 -10.44 1.51 -1.45
C ASP A 306 -11.91 1.49 -0.98
N SER A 307 -12.11 1.83 0.29
CA SER A 307 -13.44 2.12 0.88
C SER A 307 -14.24 3.17 0.12
N SER A 308 -13.60 3.99 -0.73
CA SER A 308 -14.29 5.00 -1.55
C SER A 308 -15.12 4.39 -2.69
N THR A 309 -14.82 3.15 -3.09
CA THR A 309 -15.49 2.49 -4.21
C THR A 309 -16.73 1.72 -3.77
N ASN A 310 -17.85 2.44 -3.68
CA ASN A 310 -19.14 1.84 -3.35
C ASN A 310 -19.69 0.99 -4.52
N PHE A 311 -19.32 -0.29 -4.57
CA PHE A 311 -19.80 -1.24 -5.58
C PHE A 311 -21.31 -1.42 -5.55
N LYS A 312 -21.98 -1.27 -4.39
CA LYS A 312 -23.45 -1.31 -4.30
C LYS A 312 -24.10 -0.24 -5.20
N MET A 313 -23.50 0.95 -5.31
CA MET A 313 -23.98 2.01 -6.21
C MET A 313 -23.68 1.74 -7.69
N LEU A 314 -22.61 0.98 -7.99
CA LEU A 314 -22.26 0.59 -9.35
C LEU A 314 -23.13 -0.58 -9.85
N CYS A 315 -23.68 -1.39 -8.94
CA CYS A 315 -24.53 -2.52 -9.28
C CYS A 315 -25.89 -2.07 -9.84
N LYS A 316 -26.05 -2.22 -11.16
CA LYS A 316 -27.31 -1.93 -11.86
C LYS A 316 -27.90 -3.21 -12.45
N LYS A 317 -29.23 -3.30 -12.44
CA LYS A 317 -29.97 -4.49 -12.89
C LYS A 317 -29.72 -4.88 -14.36
N ASP A 318 -29.35 -3.92 -15.19
CA ASP A 318 -29.08 -4.06 -16.63
C ASP A 318 -27.59 -4.24 -16.97
N CYS A 319 -26.69 -4.09 -15.99
CA CYS A 319 -25.26 -4.02 -16.23
C CYS A 319 -24.48 -5.01 -15.37
N PHE A 320 -24.64 -4.93 -14.05
CA PHE A 320 -24.03 -5.83 -13.08
C PHE A 320 -24.95 -5.93 -11.86
N PRO A 321 -25.92 -6.85 -11.84
CA PRO A 321 -26.89 -6.94 -10.76
C PRO A 321 -26.24 -7.40 -9.46
N ILE A 322 -26.73 -6.95 -8.30
CA ILE A 322 -26.19 -7.33 -6.98
C ILE A 322 -26.29 -8.84 -6.73
N GLU A 323 -27.24 -9.51 -7.38
CA GLU A 323 -27.39 -10.96 -7.34
C GLU A 323 -26.19 -11.72 -7.95
N MET A 324 -25.29 -11.03 -8.67
CA MET A 324 -24.01 -11.61 -9.10
C MET A 324 -23.14 -12.06 -7.92
N PHE A 325 -23.26 -11.40 -6.76
CA PHE A 325 -22.50 -11.78 -5.56
C PHE A 325 -23.10 -12.98 -4.82
N GLN A 326 -24.24 -13.52 -5.25
CA GLN A 326 -24.91 -14.64 -4.59
C GLN A 326 -24.63 -15.95 -5.33
N GLN A 327 -24.27 -17.00 -4.60
CA GLN A 327 -24.02 -18.34 -5.16
C GLN A 327 -22.98 -18.35 -6.28
N GLY A 328 -21.89 -17.57 -6.14
CA GLY A 328 -20.88 -17.41 -7.18
C GLY A 328 -21.46 -16.95 -8.51
N GLY A 329 -22.46 -16.06 -8.49
CA GLY A 329 -23.15 -15.58 -9.69
C GLY A 329 -24.17 -16.54 -10.30
N LYS A 330 -24.36 -17.76 -9.78
CA LYS A 330 -25.36 -18.68 -10.33
C LYS A 330 -26.81 -18.20 -10.11
N ARG A 331 -27.05 -17.34 -9.10
CA ARG A 331 -28.39 -16.83 -8.78
C ARG A 331 -29.02 -15.99 -9.90
N ILE A 332 -28.23 -15.39 -10.79
CA ILE A 332 -28.76 -14.66 -11.95
C ILE A 332 -29.26 -15.58 -13.07
N LEU A 333 -28.85 -16.86 -13.07
CA LEU A 333 -29.28 -17.88 -14.03
C LEU A 333 -30.59 -18.54 -13.61
N THR A 334 -30.96 -18.43 -12.33
CA THR A 334 -32.21 -19.01 -11.83
C THR A 334 -33.40 -18.45 -12.61
N PRO A 335 -34.26 -19.33 -13.18
CA PRO A 335 -35.42 -18.89 -13.95
C PRO A 335 -36.36 -18.10 -13.03
N SER A 336 -36.49 -16.81 -13.30
CA SER A 336 -37.54 -15.98 -12.73
C SER A 336 -38.62 -15.85 -13.80
N PHE A 337 -39.89 -16.10 -13.48
CA PHE A 337 -40.94 -15.84 -14.46
C PHE A 337 -41.01 -14.32 -14.72
N PRO A 338 -41.07 -13.82 -15.98
CA PRO A 338 -41.17 -14.53 -17.26
C PRO A 338 -39.83 -14.85 -17.97
N ALA A 339 -38.69 -14.34 -17.50
CA ALA A 339 -37.35 -14.60 -18.08
C ALA A 339 -36.26 -14.61 -17.00
N PRO A 340 -35.15 -15.36 -17.18
CA PRO A 340 -34.02 -15.36 -16.25
C PRO A 340 -33.54 -13.94 -15.93
N ARG A 341 -33.08 -13.70 -14.70
CA ARG A 341 -32.66 -12.36 -14.26
C ARG A 341 -31.55 -11.80 -15.14
N CYS A 342 -30.65 -12.66 -15.61
CA CYS A 342 -29.57 -12.31 -16.52
C CYS A 342 -30.06 -11.76 -17.86
N ALA A 343 -31.30 -12.04 -18.30
CA ALA A 343 -31.81 -11.58 -19.59
C ALA A 343 -31.82 -10.05 -19.73
N LYS A 344 -31.87 -9.30 -18.62
CA LYS A 344 -31.79 -7.83 -18.60
C LYS A 344 -30.39 -7.30 -18.96
N MET A 345 -29.36 -8.13 -18.81
CA MET A 345 -27.98 -7.78 -19.16
C MET A 345 -27.68 -7.99 -20.64
N PHE A 346 -28.45 -8.84 -21.33
CA PHE A 346 -28.24 -9.16 -22.74
C PHE A 346 -28.90 -8.09 -23.60
N ARG A 347 -28.08 -7.43 -24.43
CA ARG A 347 -28.58 -6.54 -25.46
C ARG A 347 -28.97 -7.33 -26.71
N GLU A 348 -29.60 -6.70 -27.69
CA GLU A 348 -30.02 -7.39 -28.92
C GLU A 348 -28.81 -7.97 -29.67
N GLU A 349 -27.67 -7.28 -29.67
CA GLU A 349 -26.41 -7.76 -30.24
C GLU A 349 -25.82 -8.98 -29.52
N ASP A 350 -26.21 -9.20 -28.26
CA ASP A 350 -25.72 -10.33 -27.47
C ASP A 350 -26.61 -11.57 -27.61
N LYS A 351 -27.79 -11.46 -28.20
CA LYS A 351 -28.72 -12.60 -28.30
C LYS A 351 -28.36 -13.49 -29.49
N GLU A 352 -28.38 -14.81 -29.30
CA GLU A 352 -28.19 -15.78 -30.39
C GLU A 352 -29.58 -16.18 -30.91
N SER A 353 -29.89 -15.82 -32.16
CA SER A 353 -31.22 -16.02 -32.75
C SER A 353 -32.36 -15.38 -31.94
N GLY A 354 -32.10 -14.24 -31.30
CA GLY A 354 -33.07 -13.52 -30.47
C GLY A 354 -33.31 -14.15 -29.09
N GLN A 355 -32.59 -15.21 -28.74
CA GLN A 355 -32.69 -15.88 -27.44
C GLN A 355 -31.43 -15.65 -26.59
N VAL A 356 -31.62 -15.66 -25.27
CA VAL A 356 -30.53 -15.58 -24.30
C VAL A 356 -30.02 -16.99 -24.04
N LEU A 357 -28.81 -17.28 -24.49
CA LEU A 357 -28.13 -18.53 -24.20
C LEU A 357 -27.22 -18.36 -22.99
N PHE A 358 -27.32 -19.29 -22.05
CA PHE A 358 -26.46 -19.38 -20.88
C PHE A 358 -26.13 -20.83 -20.60
N LYS A 359 -24.94 -21.07 -20.03
CA LYS A 359 -24.53 -22.40 -19.57
C LYS A 359 -24.48 -22.43 -18.04
N GLU A 360 -24.96 -23.52 -17.46
CA GLU A 360 -25.04 -23.72 -16.00
C GLU A 360 -23.66 -23.76 -15.30
N LYS A 361 -22.59 -23.98 -16.07
CA LYS A 361 -21.20 -24.00 -15.57
C LYS A 361 -20.63 -22.62 -15.24
N PHE A 362 -21.35 -21.55 -15.56
CA PHE A 362 -20.91 -20.19 -15.22
C PHE A 362 -20.76 -20.02 -13.71
N GLN A 363 -19.66 -19.38 -13.31
CA GLN A 363 -19.38 -19.00 -11.93
C GLN A 363 -18.57 -17.70 -11.90
N MET A 364 -18.67 -16.95 -10.80
CA MET A 364 -17.96 -15.69 -10.59
C MET A 364 -17.02 -15.82 -9.40
N VAL A 365 -15.82 -15.27 -9.54
CA VAL A 365 -14.84 -15.11 -8.46
C VAL A 365 -14.38 -13.66 -8.40
N LEU A 366 -14.15 -13.15 -7.19
CA LEU A 366 -13.58 -11.82 -6.98
C LEU A 366 -12.10 -11.97 -6.64
N ILE A 367 -11.26 -11.06 -7.12
CA ILE A 367 -9.83 -10.99 -6.79
C ILE A 367 -9.58 -9.62 -6.18
N SER A 368 -8.92 -9.58 -5.03
CA SER A 368 -8.51 -8.34 -4.37
C SER A 368 -7.01 -8.38 -4.09
N THR A 369 -6.33 -7.26 -4.26
CA THR A 369 -4.91 -7.09 -3.89
C THR A 369 -4.74 -6.50 -2.48
N LEU A 370 -5.83 -6.35 -1.73
CA LEU A 370 -5.82 -5.85 -0.36
C LEU A 370 -5.29 -6.94 0.59
N THR A 371 -4.66 -6.52 1.68
CA THR A 371 -4.28 -7.43 2.76
C THR A 371 -5.51 -7.99 3.50
N PRO A 372 -5.40 -9.16 4.17
CA PRO A 372 -6.49 -9.70 4.98
C PRO A 372 -7.09 -8.74 6.01
N SER A 373 -6.27 -7.87 6.59
CA SER A 373 -6.70 -6.83 7.53
C SER A 373 -7.55 -5.76 6.84
N GLU A 374 -7.09 -5.25 5.69
CA GLU A 374 -7.80 -4.24 4.88
C GLU A 374 -9.13 -4.79 4.34
N VAL A 375 -9.18 -6.07 3.94
CA VAL A 375 -10.42 -6.73 3.52
C VAL A 375 -11.49 -6.68 4.61
N LYS A 376 -11.11 -6.83 5.89
CA LYS A 376 -12.05 -6.78 7.01
C LYS A 376 -12.51 -5.36 7.33
N SER A 377 -11.67 -4.34 7.13
CA SER A 377 -12.00 -2.95 7.45
C SER A 377 -12.68 -2.20 6.29
N GLU A 378 -12.28 -2.44 5.04
CA GLU A 378 -12.67 -1.57 3.91
C GLU A 378 -13.80 -2.13 3.04
N LEU A 379 -13.86 -3.46 2.86
CA LEU A 379 -14.84 -4.08 1.96
C LEU A 379 -16.27 -4.22 2.50
N PRO A 380 -16.57 -4.27 3.82
CA PRO A 380 -17.95 -4.40 4.31
C PRO A 380 -18.91 -3.30 3.82
N ASP A 381 -18.40 -2.08 3.66
CA ASP A 381 -19.21 -0.95 3.20
C ASP A 381 -19.50 -1.04 1.70
N SER A 382 -18.50 -1.50 0.94
CA SER A 382 -18.51 -1.54 -0.52
C SER A 382 -19.21 -2.77 -1.12
N LEU A 383 -19.09 -3.94 -0.47
CA LEU A 383 -19.56 -5.23 -0.98
C LEU A 383 -20.58 -5.90 -0.04
N PRO A 384 -21.49 -6.75 -0.54
CA PRO A 384 -22.40 -7.55 0.28
C PRO A 384 -21.66 -8.76 0.89
N MET A 385 -20.90 -8.52 1.96
CA MET A 385 -20.03 -9.53 2.59
C MET A 385 -20.80 -10.75 3.12
N GLU A 386 -22.10 -10.65 3.38
CA GLU A 386 -22.97 -11.77 3.75
C GLU A 386 -23.08 -12.87 2.68
N HIS A 387 -22.65 -12.58 1.45
CA HIS A 387 -22.66 -13.52 0.33
C HIS A 387 -21.26 -13.84 -0.20
N ILE A 388 -20.21 -13.32 0.46
CA ILE A 388 -18.84 -13.40 -0.01
C ILE A 388 -18.00 -14.14 1.02
N LYS A 389 -17.24 -15.15 0.58
CA LYS A 389 -16.27 -15.85 1.42
C LYS A 389 -14.85 -15.42 1.06
N PRO A 390 -14.15 -14.69 1.94
CA PRO A 390 -12.74 -14.37 1.73
C PRO A 390 -11.85 -15.62 1.86
N ILE A 391 -10.93 -15.79 0.91
CA ILE A 391 -9.97 -16.90 0.82
C ILE A 391 -8.58 -16.29 0.59
N PHE A 392 -7.65 -16.58 1.50
CA PHE A 392 -6.26 -16.15 1.38
C PHE A 392 -5.47 -17.17 0.55
N VAL A 393 -4.87 -16.74 -0.56
CA VAL A 393 -4.13 -17.66 -1.43
C VAL A 393 -2.65 -17.67 -1.05
N LEU A 394 -2.11 -18.86 -0.81
CA LEU A 394 -0.70 -19.12 -0.58
C LEU A 394 -0.03 -19.46 -1.91
N PHE A 395 1.08 -18.77 -2.20
CA PHE A 395 1.86 -18.90 -3.43
C PHE A 395 3.12 -19.74 -3.22
#